data_AF-A0A843JV24-F1
#
_entry.id   AF-A0A843JV24-F1
#
_cell.length_a   1.000
_cell.length_b   1.000
_cell.length_c   1.000
_cell.angle_alpha   90.00
_cell.angle_beta   90.00
_cell.angle_gamma   90.00
#
_symmetry.space_group_name_H-M   'P 1'
#
loop_
_entity.id
_entity.type
_entity.pdbx_description
1 polymer ?
#
loop_
_entity_poly.entity_id
_entity_poly.type
_entity_poly.pdbx_seq_one_letter_code
_entity_poly.pdbx_strand_id
1 'polypeptide(L)'
;MSRTPNRTVCAFCYKCGYTWIPRGPEVSKRCPRCHSARWNVPVMRERECRFCGHHWKMESANDPCPGCGRDQTECTSERHLHCNQCDHDWIRKGANIPKKCPLCRSAEWNKPKANRGMCNQCGHIWRFRSGGTPERCPFCQSKIWNRPLKAVRCQRCGHLWKMRAPRTAGNSSV
;
A
#
# COMPACT_ATOMS: atom_id res chain seq x y z
N MET A 1 -1.43 32.71 -6.01
CA MET A 1 -2.67 32.25 -5.35
C MET A 1 -2.55 30.75 -5.09
N SER A 2 -2.12 30.39 -3.89
CA SER A 2 -1.88 29.01 -3.47
C SER A 2 -3.22 28.31 -3.25
N ARG A 3 -3.64 27.43 -4.16
CA ARG A 3 -4.80 26.56 -3.95
C ARG A 3 -4.47 25.59 -2.82
N THR A 4 -4.87 25.91 -1.60
CA THR A 4 -4.93 24.95 -0.50
C THR A 4 -5.85 23.81 -0.93
N PRO A 5 -5.40 22.54 -0.91
CA PRO A 5 -6.28 21.43 -1.22
C PRO A 5 -7.36 21.40 -0.15
N ASN A 6 -8.61 21.55 -0.57
CA ASN A 6 -9.79 21.40 0.28
C ASN A 6 -9.74 19.99 0.87
N ARG A 7 -9.19 19.89 2.07
CA ARG A 7 -8.87 18.62 2.73
C ARG A 7 -10.18 18.10 3.28
N THR A 8 -10.91 17.34 2.47
CA THR A 8 -12.18 16.73 2.87
C THR A 8 -11.96 15.94 4.16
N VAL A 9 -12.50 16.44 5.27
CA VAL A 9 -12.36 15.81 6.58
C VAL A 9 -13.21 14.54 6.58
N CYS A 10 -12.56 13.40 6.72
CA CYS A 10 -13.26 12.13 6.80
C CYS A 10 -13.50 11.68 8.23
N ALA A 11 -14.67 11.10 8.44
CA ALA A 11 -15.00 10.44 9.68
C ALA A 11 -14.35 9.04 9.68
N PHE A 12 -13.78 8.67 10.82
CA PHE A 12 -13.14 7.37 11.04
C PHE A 12 -13.78 6.66 12.23
N CYS A 13 -14.14 5.38 12.05
CA CYS A 13 -14.69 4.57 13.13
C CYS A 13 -13.59 3.81 13.90
N TYR A 14 -13.32 4.22 15.13
CA TYR A 14 -12.47 3.52 16.11
C TYR A 14 -13.06 2.18 16.61
N LYS A 15 -14.17 1.68 16.04
CA LYS A 15 -14.62 0.31 16.31
C LYS A 15 -14.26 -0.64 15.17
N CYS A 16 -14.55 -0.26 13.93
CA CYS A 16 -14.39 -1.13 12.75
C CYS A 16 -13.36 -0.64 11.72
N GLY A 17 -12.69 0.50 11.95
CA GLY A 17 -11.71 1.07 11.03
C GLY A 17 -12.30 1.63 9.72
N TYR A 18 -13.62 1.75 9.62
CA TYR A 18 -14.27 2.29 8.42
C TYR A 18 -14.06 3.80 8.33
N THR A 19 -13.75 4.29 7.13
CA THR A 19 -13.69 5.72 6.79
C THR A 19 -14.78 6.12 5.82
N TRP A 20 -15.33 7.31 5.99
CA TRP A 20 -16.33 7.87 5.09
C TRP A 20 -16.32 9.40 5.08
N ILE A 21 -16.81 9.98 3.98
CA ILE A 21 -17.08 11.42 3.90
C ILE A 21 -18.48 11.68 4.50
N PRO A 22 -18.61 12.56 5.51
CA PRO A 22 -19.91 13.01 6.01
C PRO A 22 -20.72 13.70 4.89
N ARG A 23 -22.02 13.41 4.80
CA ARG A 23 -22.91 13.99 3.77
C ARG A 23 -23.38 15.43 4.08
N GLY A 24 -22.91 16.02 5.17
CA GLY A 24 -23.30 17.35 5.63
C GLY A 24 -22.37 17.85 6.74
N PRO A 25 -22.69 18.99 7.37
CA PRO A 25 -21.88 19.55 8.46
C PRO A 25 -21.89 18.66 9.72
N GLU A 26 -22.96 17.87 9.90
CA GLU A 26 -23.09 16.95 11.01
C GLU A 26 -22.61 15.54 10.62
N VAL A 27 -21.67 15.00 11.40
CA VAL A 27 -21.22 13.61 11.27
C VAL A 27 -22.32 12.65 11.73
N SER A 28 -22.44 11.50 11.08
CA SER A 28 -23.50 10.54 11.40
C SER A 28 -23.43 10.08 12.87
N LYS A 29 -24.58 10.06 13.56
CA LYS A 29 -24.68 9.61 14.97
C LYS A 29 -24.20 8.16 15.20
N ARG A 30 -24.17 7.36 14.13
CA ARG A 30 -23.69 5.98 14.13
C ARG A 30 -22.72 5.75 12.99
N CYS A 31 -21.81 4.80 13.16
CA CYS A 31 -20.97 4.33 12.06
C CYS A 31 -21.85 3.71 10.95
N PRO A 32 -21.72 4.11 9.68
CA PRO A 32 -22.51 3.54 8.58
C PRO A 32 -22.25 2.05 8.32
N ARG A 33 -21.11 1.52 8.79
CA ARG A 33 -20.71 0.12 8.56
C ARG A 33 -21.02 -0.81 9.73
N CYS A 34 -20.74 -0.39 10.97
CA CYS A 34 -20.92 -1.24 12.15
C CYS A 34 -22.00 -0.75 13.10
N HIS A 35 -22.72 0.33 12.75
CA HIS A 35 -23.81 0.95 13.50
C HIS A 35 -23.47 1.36 14.94
N SER A 36 -22.18 1.39 15.31
CA SER A 36 -21.76 1.80 16.63
C SER A 36 -22.07 3.28 16.86
N ALA A 37 -22.68 3.60 18.00
CA ALA A 37 -22.87 4.97 18.47
C ALA A 37 -21.58 5.57 19.08
N ARG A 38 -20.60 4.73 19.47
CA ARG A 38 -19.30 5.15 20.03
C ARG A 38 -18.20 5.00 18.98
N TRP A 39 -18.51 5.35 17.73
CA TRP A 39 -17.60 5.16 16.61
C TRP A 39 -16.42 6.13 16.64
N ASN A 40 -16.59 7.31 17.22
CA ASN A 40 -15.61 8.40 17.31
C ASN A 40 -14.80 8.38 18.62
N VAL A 41 -14.99 7.39 19.49
CA VAL A 41 -14.26 7.26 20.75
C VAL A 41 -12.99 6.45 20.48
N PRO A 42 -11.78 7.03 20.65
CA PRO A 42 -10.55 6.26 20.55
C PRO A 42 -10.57 5.11 21.54
N VAL A 43 -10.51 3.88 21.02
CA VAL A 43 -10.29 2.68 21.82
C VAL A 43 -8.91 2.19 21.44
N MET A 44 -8.01 2.02 22.41
CA MET A 44 -6.72 1.35 22.21
C MET A 44 -6.98 -0.08 21.75
N ARG A 45 -7.10 -0.28 20.45
CA ARG A 45 -7.27 -1.58 19.81
C ARG A 45 -6.17 -1.74 18.79
N GLU A 46 -5.61 -2.94 18.77
CA GLU A 46 -4.78 -3.37 17.66
C GLU A 46 -5.59 -3.33 16.36
N ARG A 47 -5.01 -2.75 15.32
CA ARG A 47 -5.62 -2.60 14.00
C ARG A 47 -4.67 -3.01 12.90
N GLU A 48 -5.25 -3.58 11.86
CA GLU A 48 -4.58 -3.86 10.60
C GLU A 48 -4.63 -2.66 9.64
N CYS A 49 -3.51 -2.33 9.01
CA CYS A 49 -3.41 -1.25 8.03
C CYS A 49 -4.13 -1.64 6.75
N ARG A 50 -5.08 -0.82 6.29
CA ARG A 50 -5.78 -1.09 5.02
C ARG A 50 -4.83 -1.15 3.81
N PHE A 51 -3.71 -0.43 3.87
CA PHE A 51 -2.76 -0.33 2.75
C PHE A 51 -1.71 -1.44 2.78
N CYS A 52 -1.05 -1.65 3.91
CA CYS A 52 0.08 -2.58 4.01
C CYS A 52 -0.15 -3.82 4.87
N GLY A 53 -1.26 -3.90 5.62
CA GLY A 53 -1.56 -5.03 6.51
C GLY A 53 -0.80 -5.03 7.84
N HIS A 54 -0.01 -3.99 8.13
CA HIS A 54 0.70 -3.88 9.42
C HIS A 54 -0.27 -3.78 10.59
N HIS A 55 0.04 -4.45 11.72
CA HIS A 55 -0.78 -4.43 12.92
C HIS A 55 -0.18 -3.51 13.99
N TRP A 56 -0.94 -2.53 14.49
CA TRP A 56 -0.48 -1.63 15.56
C TRP A 56 -1.63 -1.10 16.41
N LYS A 57 -1.29 -0.61 17.61
CA LYS A 57 -2.21 0.13 18.46
C LYS A 57 -2.30 1.58 17.95
N MET A 58 -3.47 1.95 17.47
CA MET A 58 -3.75 3.32 17.02
C MET A 58 -4.33 4.14 18.19
N GLU A 59 -3.73 5.28 18.50
CA GLU A 59 -4.19 6.19 19.57
C GLU A 59 -5.13 7.26 19.00
N SER A 60 -4.86 7.71 17.77
CA SER A 60 -5.63 8.72 17.05
C SER A 60 -5.83 8.33 15.58
N ALA A 61 -6.94 8.77 14.98
CA ALA A 61 -7.23 8.56 13.57
C ALA A 61 -6.16 9.15 12.63
N ASN A 62 -5.44 10.17 13.10
CA ASN A 62 -4.37 10.83 12.35
C ASN A 62 -3.01 10.13 12.48
N ASP A 63 -2.91 9.06 13.27
CA ASP A 63 -1.65 8.34 13.43
C ASP A 63 -1.29 7.63 12.13
N PRO A 64 -0.18 8.00 11.46
CA PRO A 64 0.25 7.32 10.26
C PRO A 64 0.63 5.88 10.61
N CYS A 65 0.37 4.96 9.68
CA CYS A 65 0.77 3.58 9.87
C CYS A 65 2.29 3.47 10.01
N PRO A 66 2.84 2.88 11.09
CA PRO A 66 4.29 2.76 11.26
C PRO A 66 4.96 1.85 10.21
N GLY A 67 4.20 0.95 9.58
CA GLY A 67 4.70 0.08 8.52
C GLY A 67 4.79 0.73 7.13
N CYS A 68 3.97 1.74 6.82
CA CYS A 68 3.93 2.34 5.46
C CYS A 68 3.81 3.87 5.42
N GLY A 69 3.73 4.54 6.56
CA GLY A 69 3.58 5.99 6.69
C GLY A 69 2.21 6.55 6.27
N ARG A 70 1.28 5.73 5.75
CA ARG A 70 -0.03 6.21 5.29
C ARG A 70 -1.01 6.43 6.44
N ASP A 71 -1.73 7.55 6.33
CA ASP A 71 -2.84 7.90 7.18
C ASP A 71 -4.06 7.01 6.89
N GLN A 72 -4.67 6.43 7.93
CA GLN A 72 -5.85 5.59 7.75
C GLN A 72 -7.11 6.39 7.42
N THR A 73 -7.10 7.70 7.69
CA THR A 73 -8.14 8.67 7.31
C THR A 73 -7.96 9.18 5.90
N GLU A 74 -6.90 8.77 5.16
CA GLU A 74 -6.67 9.16 3.78
C GLU A 74 -7.86 8.73 2.93
N CYS A 75 -8.76 9.70 2.80
CA CYS A 75 -10.06 9.51 2.22
C CYS A 75 -9.89 9.83 0.76
N THR A 76 -9.56 8.79 0.00
CA THR A 76 -9.99 8.81 -1.38
C THR A 76 -11.50 9.06 -1.33
N SER A 77 -11.95 10.20 -1.86
CA SER A 77 -13.36 10.57 -1.96
C SER A 77 -14.23 9.38 -2.36
N GLU A 78 -15.55 9.41 -2.14
CA GLU A 78 -16.43 8.26 -2.46
C GLU A 78 -16.25 7.77 -3.92
N ARG A 79 -15.66 8.58 -4.80
CA ARG A 79 -15.22 8.20 -6.14
C ARG A 79 -13.74 7.92 -6.33
N HIS A 80 -12.85 8.49 -5.53
CA HIS A 80 -11.43 8.24 -5.63
C HIS A 80 -11.11 6.84 -5.08
N LEU A 81 -10.22 6.12 -5.73
CA LEU A 81 -9.83 4.76 -5.38
C LEU A 81 -8.32 4.65 -5.49
N HIS A 82 -7.73 3.92 -4.55
CA HIS A 82 -6.31 3.64 -4.49
C HIS A 82 -6.05 2.14 -4.66
N CYS A 83 -5.08 1.77 -5.49
CA CYS A 83 -4.65 0.38 -5.62
C CYS A 83 -3.45 0.11 -4.70
N ASN A 84 -3.69 -0.59 -3.60
CA ASN A 84 -2.66 -1.07 -2.67
C ASN A 84 -1.57 -1.95 -3.34
N GLN A 85 -1.79 -2.41 -4.57
CA GLN A 85 -0.85 -3.26 -5.30
C GLN A 85 0.10 -2.44 -6.18
N CYS A 86 -0.36 -1.42 -6.88
CA CYS A 86 0.50 -0.66 -7.81
C CYS A 86 0.61 0.83 -7.47
N ASP A 87 0.02 1.22 -6.34
CA ASP A 87 -0.05 2.58 -5.84
C ASP A 87 -0.71 3.57 -6.81
N HIS A 88 -1.44 3.05 -7.82
CA HIS A 88 -2.21 3.87 -8.76
C HIS A 88 -3.48 4.40 -8.10
N ASP A 89 -3.73 5.67 -8.31
CA ASP A 89 -4.92 6.39 -7.87
C ASP A 89 -5.82 6.73 -9.07
N TRP A 90 -7.13 6.55 -8.93
CA TRP A 90 -8.09 6.89 -10.00
C TRP A 90 -9.46 7.26 -9.46
N ILE A 91 -10.21 8.03 -10.24
CA ILE A 91 -11.60 8.40 -9.93
C ILE A 91 -12.53 7.45 -10.69
N ARG A 92 -13.41 6.74 -9.98
CA ARG A 92 -14.44 5.88 -10.59
C ARG A 92 -15.50 6.74 -11.29
N LYS A 93 -15.87 6.32 -12.51
CA LYS A 93 -16.88 7.00 -13.33
C LYS A 93 -18.33 6.60 -12.97
N GLY A 94 -18.55 5.46 -12.31
CA GLY A 94 -19.88 4.92 -11.99
C GLY A 94 -20.06 4.56 -10.51
N ALA A 95 -21.28 4.13 -10.15
CA ALA A 95 -21.65 3.78 -8.77
C ALA A 95 -21.00 2.48 -8.27
N ASN A 96 -20.64 1.57 -9.18
CA ASN A 96 -20.07 0.27 -8.84
C ASN A 96 -18.58 0.36 -8.48
N ILE A 97 -18.16 -0.42 -7.48
CA ILE A 97 -16.75 -0.58 -7.13
C ILE A 97 -16.09 -1.46 -8.22
N PRO A 98 -14.96 -1.03 -8.83
CA PRO A 98 -14.33 -1.80 -9.90
C PRO A 98 -13.81 -3.14 -9.38
N LYS A 99 -14.04 -4.21 -10.16
CA LYS A 99 -13.56 -5.56 -9.82
C LYS A 99 -12.04 -5.70 -9.96
N LYS A 100 -11.39 -4.83 -10.73
CA LYS A 100 -9.95 -4.87 -11.00
C LYS A 100 -9.36 -3.45 -11.04
N CYS A 101 -8.08 -3.32 -10.66
CA CYS A 101 -7.33 -2.09 -10.89
C CYS A 101 -7.24 -1.79 -12.40
N PRO A 102 -7.48 -0.54 -12.85
CA PRO A 102 -7.37 -0.19 -14.27
C PRO A 102 -5.94 -0.26 -14.80
N LEU A 103 -4.94 0.00 -13.95
CA LEU A 103 -3.52 -0.04 -14.32
C LEU A 103 -2.96 -1.47 -14.24
N CYS A 104 -2.89 -2.07 -13.05
CA CYS A 104 -2.24 -3.36 -12.86
C CYS A 104 -3.16 -4.58 -13.04
N ARG A 105 -4.44 -4.39 -13.36
CA ARG A 105 -5.47 -5.44 -13.54
C ARG A 105 -5.68 -6.38 -12.35
N SER A 106 -5.09 -6.07 -11.19
CA SER A 106 -5.27 -6.87 -9.96
C SER A 106 -6.72 -6.85 -9.52
N ALA A 107 -7.30 -8.04 -9.29
CA ALA A 107 -8.60 -8.18 -8.63
C ALA A 107 -8.52 -7.81 -7.13
N GLU A 108 -7.33 -7.94 -6.54
CA GLU A 108 -7.06 -7.70 -5.13
C GLU A 108 -6.49 -6.29 -4.88
N TRP A 109 -6.97 -5.32 -5.65
CA TRP A 109 -6.41 -3.96 -5.65
C TRP A 109 -6.65 -3.22 -4.33
N ASN A 110 -7.71 -3.56 -3.61
CA ASN A 110 -8.13 -2.96 -2.34
C ASN A 110 -7.74 -3.79 -1.10
N LYS A 111 -7.12 -4.96 -1.29
CA LYS A 111 -6.55 -5.76 -0.20
C LYS A 111 -5.17 -5.23 0.19
N PRO A 112 -4.68 -5.48 1.42
CA PRO A 112 -3.32 -5.14 1.82
C PRO A 112 -2.29 -5.49 0.74
N LYS A 113 -1.25 -4.66 0.63
CA LYS A 113 -0.19 -4.78 -0.36
C LYS A 113 0.37 -6.20 -0.31
N ALA A 114 0.25 -6.91 -1.43
CA ALA A 114 0.70 -8.28 -1.48
C ALA A 114 2.19 -8.34 -1.17
N ASN A 115 2.60 -9.32 -0.37
CA ASN A 115 4.00 -9.52 -0.07
C ASN A 115 4.77 -9.77 -1.38
N ARG A 116 5.82 -8.98 -1.63
CA ARG A 116 6.61 -9.02 -2.86
C ARG A 116 8.07 -9.24 -2.56
N GLY A 117 8.68 -10.09 -3.37
CA GLY A 117 10.12 -10.24 -3.44
C GLY A 117 10.67 -9.30 -4.52
N MET A 118 11.81 -8.68 -4.24
CA MET A 118 12.63 -8.04 -5.25
C MET A 118 13.97 -8.78 -5.28
N CYS A 119 14.44 -9.12 -6.47
CA CYS A 119 15.80 -9.61 -6.63
C CYS A 119 16.74 -8.42 -6.60
N ASN A 120 17.62 -8.38 -5.61
CA ASN A 120 18.68 -7.38 -5.52
C ASN A 120 19.68 -7.49 -6.67
N GLN A 121 19.82 -8.67 -7.29
CA GLN A 121 20.79 -8.90 -8.36
C GLN A 121 20.33 -8.33 -9.71
N CYS A 122 19.06 -8.56 -10.10
CA CYS A 122 18.53 -8.14 -11.41
C CYS A 122 17.42 -7.07 -11.32
N GLY A 123 16.92 -6.76 -10.13
CA GLY A 123 15.81 -5.82 -9.91
C GLY A 123 14.42 -6.37 -10.22
N HIS A 124 14.29 -7.65 -10.61
CA HIS A 124 12.98 -8.25 -10.89
C HIS A 124 12.12 -8.26 -9.62
N ILE A 125 10.84 -7.87 -9.73
CA ILE A 125 9.87 -7.86 -8.64
C ILE A 125 8.80 -8.90 -8.92
N TRP A 126 8.49 -9.75 -7.95
CA TRP A 126 7.44 -10.76 -8.04
C TRP A 126 6.58 -10.78 -6.77
N ARG A 127 5.40 -11.38 -6.85
CA ARG A 127 4.53 -11.63 -5.69
C ARG A 127 4.87 -12.99 -5.09
N PHE A 128 4.97 -13.07 -3.75
CA PHE A 128 5.07 -14.38 -3.10
C PHE A 128 3.73 -15.10 -3.24
N ARG A 129 3.76 -16.36 -3.70
CA ARG A 129 2.61 -17.27 -3.59
C ARG A 129 2.63 -17.90 -2.18
N SER A 130 1.54 -18.53 -1.77
CA SER A 130 1.38 -19.16 -0.44
C SER A 130 2.50 -20.17 -0.07
N GLY A 131 3.33 -20.60 -1.02
CA GLY A 131 4.47 -21.50 -0.83
C GLY A 131 5.80 -20.84 -0.42
N GLY A 132 5.81 -19.59 0.05
CA GLY A 132 6.99 -18.97 0.67
C GLY A 132 7.97 -18.26 -0.27
N THR A 133 9.13 -17.89 0.27
CA THR A 133 10.22 -17.22 -0.46
C THR A 133 10.89 -18.19 -1.43
N PRO A 134 11.10 -17.82 -2.71
CA PRO A 134 11.69 -18.74 -3.67
C PRO A 134 13.17 -18.95 -3.36
N GLU A 135 13.68 -20.16 -3.60
CA GLU A 135 15.12 -20.44 -3.46
C GLU A 135 15.98 -19.67 -4.47
N ARG A 136 15.39 -19.33 -5.62
CA ARG A 136 16.06 -18.62 -6.71
C ARG A 136 15.20 -17.46 -7.21
N CYS A 137 15.83 -16.44 -7.77
CA CYS A 137 15.09 -15.41 -8.49
C CYS A 137 14.28 -16.04 -9.64
N PRO A 138 12.97 -15.80 -9.76
CA PRO A 138 12.16 -16.32 -10.86
C PRO A 138 12.60 -15.85 -12.26
N PHE A 139 13.36 -14.74 -12.33
CA PHE A 139 13.81 -14.15 -13.58
C PHE A 139 15.28 -14.47 -13.91
N CYS A 140 16.23 -14.11 -13.05
CA CYS A 140 17.65 -14.34 -13.30
C CYS A 140 18.20 -15.65 -12.69
N GLN A 141 17.35 -16.43 -12.02
CA GLN A 141 17.71 -17.69 -11.35
C GLN A 141 18.82 -17.61 -10.29
N SER A 142 19.22 -16.41 -9.87
CA SER A 142 20.23 -16.23 -8.83
C SER A 142 19.78 -16.85 -7.50
N LYS A 143 20.65 -17.67 -6.89
CA LYS A 143 20.50 -18.22 -5.52
C LYS A 143 20.75 -17.18 -4.43
N ILE A 144 21.34 -16.03 -4.77
CA ILE A 144 21.65 -14.94 -3.84
C ILE A 144 20.79 -13.70 -4.13
N TRP A 145 19.58 -13.92 -4.63
CA TRP A 145 18.68 -12.86 -5.08
C TRP A 145 18.30 -11.88 -3.97
N ASN A 146 18.27 -12.32 -2.71
CA ASN A 146 17.94 -11.53 -1.53
C ASN A 146 19.16 -10.86 -0.88
N ARG A 147 20.39 -11.17 -1.31
CA ARG A 147 21.60 -10.54 -0.77
C ARG A 147 21.81 -9.15 -1.36
N PRO A 148 22.24 -8.14 -0.58
CA PRO A 148 22.51 -6.81 -1.11
C PRO A 148 23.58 -6.86 -2.19
N LEU A 149 23.48 -5.98 -3.19
CA LEU A 149 24.51 -5.84 -4.22
C LEU A 149 25.84 -5.44 -3.58
N LYS A 150 26.93 -5.98 -4.11
CA LYS A 150 28.26 -5.45 -3.80
C LYS A 150 28.30 -4.00 -4.29
N ALA A 151 28.55 -3.08 -3.37
CA ALA A 151 28.71 -1.68 -3.69
C ALA A 151 30.21 -1.36 -3.71
N VAL A 152 30.65 -0.67 -4.76
CA VAL A 152 32.00 -0.09 -4.81
C VAL A 152 31.86 1.38 -4.48
N ARG A 153 32.67 1.85 -3.51
CA ARG A 153 32.71 3.26 -3.12
C ARG A 153 33.86 3.96 -3.83
N CYS A 154 33.58 5.10 -4.45
CA CYS A 154 34.62 6.00 -4.93
C CYS A 154 35.42 6.51 -3.73
N GLN A 155 36.73 6.29 -3.71
CA GLN A 155 37.58 6.82 -2.65
C GLN A 155 37.77 8.36 -2.77
N ARG A 156 37.53 8.96 -3.94
CA ARG A 156 37.69 10.40 -4.16
C ARG A 156 36.43 11.22 -3.81
N CYS A 157 35.27 10.80 -4.29
CA CYS A 157 34.01 11.55 -4.10
C CYS A 157 32.98 10.86 -3.19
N GLY A 158 33.27 9.65 -2.69
CA GLY A 158 32.36 8.91 -1.83
C GLY A 158 31.15 8.27 -2.53
N HIS A 159 30.96 8.48 -3.84
CA HIS A 159 29.85 7.90 -4.60
C HIS A 159 29.83 6.37 -4.55
N LEU A 160 28.65 5.76 -4.46
CA LEU A 160 28.46 4.30 -4.32
C LEU A 160 27.83 3.71 -5.58
N TRP A 161 28.58 2.91 -6.34
CA TRP A 161 28.06 2.12 -7.45
C TRP A 161 27.58 0.76 -6.97
N LYS A 162 26.29 0.46 -7.14
CA LYS A 162 25.73 -0.87 -6.90
C LYS A 162 25.86 -1.71 -8.17
N MET A 163 26.82 -2.62 -8.19
CA MET A 163 27.14 -3.45 -9.35
C MET A 163 26.03 -4.50 -9.55
N ARG A 164 25.16 -4.32 -10.54
CA ARG A 164 24.17 -5.36 -10.91
C ARG A 164 24.87 -6.47 -11.69
N ALA A 165 24.43 -7.71 -11.49
CA ALA A 165 24.89 -8.80 -12.35
C ALA A 165 24.46 -8.55 -13.81
N PRO A 166 25.26 -8.93 -14.81
CA PRO A 166 24.88 -8.84 -16.21
C PRO A 166 23.52 -9.51 -16.43
N ARG A 167 22.63 -8.85 -17.18
CA ARG A 167 21.34 -9.44 -17.58
C ARG A 167 21.65 -10.58 -18.55
N THR A 168 21.70 -11.82 -18.07
CA THR A 168 21.53 -12.96 -18.98
C THR A 168 20.09 -12.90 -19.49
N ALA A 169 19.95 -12.75 -20.81
CA ALA A 169 18.65 -12.73 -21.48
C ALA A 169 18.00 -14.11 -21.30
N GLY A 170 17.06 -14.22 -20.36
CA GLY A 170 16.18 -15.38 -20.26
C GLY A 170 15.16 -15.30 -21.39
N ASN A 171 15.15 -16.31 -22.25
CA ASN A 171 14.24 -16.48 -23.38
C ASN A 171 12.80 -16.15 -23.00
N SER A 172 12.19 -15.28 -23.81
CA SER A 172 10.74 -15.14 -23.88
C SER A 172 10.21 -16.34 -24.66
N SER A 173 9.57 -17.27 -23.97
CA SER A 173 8.74 -18.29 -24.61
C SER A 173 7.28 -17.95 -24.35
N VAL A 174 6.56 -17.86 -25.46
CA VAL A 174 5.15 -17.50 -25.68
C VAL A 174 4.20 -18.36 -24.86
#